data_AF-A0A4Z0HJV7-F1
#
_entry.id   AF-A0A4Z0HJV7-F1
#
_cell.length_a   1.000
_cell.length_b   1.000
_cell.length_c   1.000
_cell.angle_alpha   90.00
_cell.angle_beta   90.00
_cell.angle_gamma   90.00
#
_symmetry.space_group_name_H-M   'P 1'
#
loop_
_entity.id
_entity.type
_entity.pdbx_description
1 polymer ?
#
loop_
_entity_poly.entity_id
_entity_poly.type
_entity_poly.pdbx_seq_one_letter_code
_entity_poly.pdbx_strand_id
1 'polypeptide(L)'
;MTVEVRLSTPDRLDEVLGLAVDAISIGQEGCAAKLPDAAALGPALERVRGAGLRAGLVLPAAWQRGAEALVELAVGLARHGALTVTVNDLGTLAALAAVDLPDCELAVGLALLPGRPHDAAENPRSVLEPIVYEPAFLGELEGLGPRVLEADPTAVVPREAHWRIRRLTDAVPLAWARSCPTARHHRLPLTACRSACDTPLAISATHRWQLGHGHLEPIAVADRPHQPPLTVYGNAVYATAPAAPAPGGEVIVDARFHPRTALAERVAVLRSQQPVTASP
;
A
#
# COMPACT_ATOMS: atom_id res chain seq x y z
N MET A 1 3.89 -19.16 -4.55
CA MET A 1 3.45 -17.75 -4.50
C MET A 1 3.46 -17.37 -3.04
N THR A 2 3.99 -16.20 -2.71
CA THR A 2 4.00 -15.73 -1.33
C THR A 2 2.77 -14.85 -1.10
N VAL A 3 1.97 -15.12 -0.08
CA VAL A 3 0.76 -14.36 0.25
C VAL A 3 0.97 -13.60 1.54
N GLU A 4 0.90 -12.28 1.44
CA GLU A 4 0.86 -11.37 2.58
C GLU A 4 -0.54 -10.83 2.78
N VAL A 5 -0.97 -10.73 4.04
CA VAL A 5 -2.15 -9.94 4.40
C VAL A 5 -1.74 -8.66 5.10
N ARG A 6 -2.25 -7.52 4.62
CA ARG A 6 -2.05 -6.20 5.22
C ARG A 6 -3.23 -5.83 6.11
N LEU A 7 -2.92 -5.41 7.32
CA LEU A 7 -3.87 -4.91 8.31
C LEU A 7 -3.59 -3.44 8.60
N SER A 8 -4.60 -2.58 8.65
CA SER A 8 -4.40 -1.19 9.10
C SER A 8 -4.07 -1.08 10.59
N THR A 9 -4.68 -1.94 11.40
CA THR A 9 -4.51 -2.03 12.85
C THR A 9 -4.47 -3.50 13.27
N PRO A 10 -3.95 -3.83 14.47
CA PRO A 10 -3.91 -5.20 14.97
C PRO A 10 -5.29 -5.83 15.27
N ASP A 11 -6.38 -5.08 15.19
CA ASP A 11 -7.71 -5.49 15.66
C ASP A 11 -8.24 -6.76 14.96
N ARG A 12 -7.81 -7.00 13.71
CA ARG A 12 -8.15 -8.19 12.92
C ARG A 12 -7.06 -9.24 12.88
N LEU A 13 -6.05 -9.16 13.74
CA LEU A 13 -4.91 -10.08 13.71
C LEU A 13 -5.35 -11.55 13.92
N ASP A 14 -6.25 -11.80 14.87
CA ASP A 14 -6.73 -13.15 15.19
C ASP A 14 -7.43 -13.82 14.00
N GLU A 15 -8.13 -13.04 13.19
CA GLU A 15 -8.77 -13.51 11.97
C GLU A 15 -7.74 -13.99 10.95
N VAL A 16 -6.63 -13.28 10.82
CA VAL A 16 -5.62 -13.53 9.78
C VAL A 16 -4.62 -14.62 10.19
N LEU A 17 -4.30 -14.74 11.48
CA LEU A 17 -3.40 -15.78 11.99
C LEU A 17 -3.90 -17.21 11.69
N GLY A 18 -5.21 -17.39 11.51
CA GLY A 18 -5.80 -18.68 11.11
C GLY A 18 -5.82 -18.95 9.61
N LEU A 19 -5.34 -18.01 8.77
CA LEU A 19 -5.35 -18.16 7.32
C LEU A 19 -4.01 -18.73 6.82
N ALA A 20 -4.05 -19.39 5.66
CA ALA A 20 -2.84 -19.87 5.00
C ALA A 20 -2.09 -18.70 4.34
N VAL A 21 -1.37 -17.89 5.13
CA VAL A 21 -0.56 -16.74 4.68
C VAL A 21 0.91 -16.96 5.05
N ASP A 22 1.83 -16.23 4.42
CA ASP A 22 3.28 -16.30 4.69
C ASP A 22 3.79 -15.07 5.45
N ALA A 23 3.03 -13.98 5.42
CA ALA A 23 3.39 -12.72 6.03
C ALA A 23 2.16 -11.95 6.49
N ILE A 24 2.31 -11.18 7.56
CA ILE A 24 1.32 -10.21 8.02
C ILE A 24 2.02 -8.88 8.25
N SER A 25 1.55 -7.85 7.56
CA SER A 25 2.03 -6.48 7.74
C SER A 25 0.99 -5.62 8.43
N ILE A 26 1.41 -4.77 9.36
CA ILE A 26 0.52 -3.86 10.09
C ILE A 26 0.87 -2.40 9.75
N GLY A 27 -0.13 -1.60 9.44
CA GLY A 27 -0.01 -0.20 9.05
C GLY A 27 -0.59 0.07 7.66
N GLN A 28 -0.44 1.31 7.20
CA GLN A 28 -0.91 1.73 5.89
C GLN A 28 -0.11 2.94 5.39
N GLU A 29 -0.09 3.12 4.08
CA GLU A 29 0.62 4.17 3.35
C GLU A 29 0.08 5.59 3.60
N GLY A 30 -1.18 5.70 4.03
CA GLY A 30 -1.92 6.96 4.04
C GLY A 30 -1.47 7.98 5.10
N CYS A 31 -1.75 7.72 6.38
CA CYS A 31 -1.73 8.76 7.43
C CYS A 31 -1.08 8.28 8.73
N ALA A 32 -0.16 9.08 9.27
CA ALA A 32 0.50 8.86 10.56
C ALA A 32 -0.47 8.72 11.74
N ALA A 33 -1.58 9.46 11.77
CA ALA A 33 -2.57 9.37 12.85
C ALA A 33 -3.29 8.01 12.93
N LYS A 34 -3.17 7.19 11.89
CA LYS A 34 -3.74 5.84 11.82
C LYS A 34 -2.75 4.74 12.16
N LEU A 35 -1.45 5.05 12.21
CA LEU A 35 -0.44 4.08 12.60
C LEU A 35 -0.64 3.76 14.09
N PRO A 36 -0.79 2.48 14.48
CA PRO A 36 -0.83 2.10 15.88
C PRO A 36 0.50 2.46 16.57
N ASP A 37 0.47 2.71 17.87
CA ASP A 37 1.69 3.01 18.63
C ASP A 37 2.55 1.75 18.87
N ALA A 38 3.74 1.94 19.43
CA ALA A 38 4.66 0.85 19.74
C ALA A 38 4.06 -0.19 20.71
N ALA A 39 3.21 0.24 21.64
CA ALA A 39 2.58 -0.64 22.64
C ALA A 39 1.54 -1.58 22.00
N ALA A 40 0.86 -1.13 20.95
CA ALA A 40 -0.02 -1.97 20.14
C ALA A 40 0.75 -2.81 19.10
N LEU A 41 1.74 -2.23 18.44
CA LEU A 41 2.50 -2.90 17.36
C LEU A 41 3.42 -4.01 17.89
N GLY A 42 4.16 -3.77 18.97
CA GLY A 42 5.14 -4.73 19.50
C GLY A 42 4.53 -6.11 19.78
N PRO A 43 3.51 -6.21 20.66
CA PRO A 43 2.85 -7.49 20.94
C PRO A 43 2.21 -8.11 19.70
N ALA A 44 1.66 -7.31 18.79
CA ALA A 44 1.06 -7.82 17.56
C ALA A 44 2.11 -8.48 16.64
N LEU A 45 3.25 -7.83 16.43
CA LEU A 45 4.35 -8.36 15.60
C LEU A 45 5.00 -9.60 16.24
N GLU A 46 5.13 -9.63 17.57
CA GLU A 46 5.57 -10.83 18.30
C GLU A 46 4.61 -12.02 18.06
N ARG A 47 3.30 -11.79 18.07
CA ARG A 47 2.32 -12.84 17.78
C ARG A 47 2.44 -13.35 16.34
N VAL A 48 2.70 -12.47 15.37
CA VAL A 48 2.95 -12.87 13.97
C VAL A 48 4.19 -13.75 13.89
N ARG A 49 5.31 -13.33 14.51
CA ARG A 49 6.55 -14.12 14.56
C ARG A 49 6.37 -15.46 15.27
N GLY A 50 5.67 -15.47 16.41
CA GLY A 50 5.38 -16.68 17.18
C GLY A 50 4.53 -17.70 16.42
N ALA A 51 3.75 -17.27 15.43
CA ALA A 51 3.03 -18.14 14.51
C ALA A 51 3.91 -18.65 13.34
N GLY A 52 5.20 -18.31 13.31
CA GLY A 52 6.12 -18.68 12.22
C GLY A 52 5.96 -17.86 10.94
N LEU A 53 5.26 -16.72 10.99
CA LEU A 53 4.99 -15.86 9.84
C LEU A 53 5.99 -14.70 9.78
N ARG A 54 6.21 -14.16 8.58
CA ARG A 54 6.99 -12.92 8.43
C ARG A 54 6.21 -11.72 8.95
N ALA A 55 6.81 -10.96 9.86
CA ALA A 55 6.23 -9.75 10.41
C ALA A 55 6.62 -8.52 9.55
N GLY A 56 5.64 -7.68 9.25
CA GLY A 56 5.84 -6.45 8.50
C GLY A 56 5.26 -5.21 9.19
N LEU A 57 5.89 -4.07 8.96
CA LEU A 57 5.42 -2.75 9.37
C LEU A 57 5.27 -1.88 8.12
N VAL A 58 4.14 -1.21 7.97
CA VAL A 58 3.91 -0.25 6.88
C VAL A 58 3.85 1.15 7.46
N LEU A 59 4.88 1.93 7.20
CA LEU A 59 4.96 3.31 7.61
C LEU A 59 4.18 4.20 6.63
N PRO A 60 3.35 5.13 7.10
CA PRO A 60 2.65 6.06 6.22
C PRO A 60 3.62 7.08 5.62
N ALA A 61 3.20 7.75 4.55
CA ALA A 61 3.94 8.90 4.03
C ALA A 61 3.98 10.01 5.10
N ALA A 62 5.17 10.32 5.62
CA ALA A 62 5.34 11.41 6.57
C ALA A 62 5.59 12.75 5.89
N TRP A 63 5.11 13.80 6.53
CA TRP A 63 5.67 15.13 6.35
C TRP A 63 6.98 15.21 7.14
N GLN A 64 7.92 16.06 6.73
CA GLN A 64 9.27 16.18 7.33
C GLN A 64 9.30 16.13 8.87
N ARG A 65 8.31 16.74 9.56
CA ARG A 65 8.23 16.78 11.03
C ARG A 65 7.85 15.45 11.70
N GLY A 66 7.30 14.49 10.95
CA GLY A 66 6.89 13.17 11.46
C GLY A 66 7.88 12.06 11.15
N ALA A 67 8.88 12.31 10.30
CA ALA A 67 9.80 11.28 9.83
C ALA A 67 10.62 10.67 10.98
N GLU A 68 11.12 11.51 11.91
CA GLU A 68 11.91 11.08 13.07
C GLU A 68 11.13 10.08 13.95
N ALA A 69 9.89 10.41 14.31
CA ALA A 69 9.04 9.53 15.10
C ALA A 69 8.74 8.19 14.40
N LEU A 70 8.59 8.18 13.07
CA LEU A 70 8.43 6.94 12.31
C LEU A 70 9.70 6.10 12.29
N VAL A 71 10.86 6.74 12.16
CA VAL A 71 12.17 6.08 12.21
C VAL A 71 12.40 5.46 13.58
N GLU A 72 12.20 6.22 14.66
CA GLU A 72 12.34 5.73 16.03
C GLU A 72 11.43 4.53 16.31
N LEU A 73 10.17 4.60 15.87
CA LEU A 73 9.23 3.50 15.98
C LEU A 73 9.71 2.25 15.24
N ALA A 74 10.11 2.38 13.98
CA ALA A 74 10.57 1.25 13.17
C ALA A 74 11.86 0.63 13.71
N VAL A 75 12.83 1.45 14.11
CA VAL A 75 14.08 1.00 14.75
C VAL A 75 13.78 0.27 16.06
N GLY A 76 12.90 0.84 16.89
CA GLY A 76 12.49 0.22 18.16
C GLY A 76 11.88 -1.17 17.94
N LEU A 77 10.98 -1.31 16.96
CA LEU A 77 10.34 -2.58 16.64
C LEU A 77 11.29 -3.60 15.98
N ALA A 78 12.20 -3.15 15.12
CA ALA A 78 13.18 -4.00 14.45
C ALA A 78 14.21 -4.63 15.41
N ARG A 79 14.48 -4.00 16.56
CA ARG A 79 15.36 -4.56 17.60
C ARG A 79 14.80 -5.82 18.28
N HIS A 80 13.51 -6.09 18.12
CA HIS A 80 12.85 -7.26 18.71
C HIS A 80 12.81 -8.48 17.78
N GLY A 81 13.41 -8.37 16.58
CA GLY A 81 13.57 -9.49 15.65
C GLY A 81 13.25 -9.09 14.22
N ALA A 82 13.34 -10.08 13.32
CA ALA A 82 13.18 -9.86 11.89
C ALA A 82 11.89 -9.11 11.55
N LEU A 83 12.03 -8.09 10.70
CA LEU A 83 10.95 -7.17 10.35
C LEU A 83 11.13 -6.66 8.91
N THR A 84 10.10 -6.73 8.10
CA THR A 84 10.05 -5.97 6.83
C THR A 84 9.41 -4.61 7.09
N VAL A 85 10.13 -3.51 6.85
CA VAL A 85 9.61 -2.15 6.98
C VAL A 85 9.34 -1.57 5.60
N THR A 86 8.05 -1.38 5.28
CA THR A 86 7.59 -0.72 4.07
C THR A 86 7.52 0.78 4.29
N VAL A 87 8.26 1.56 3.52
CA VAL A 87 8.40 3.01 3.67
C VAL A 87 7.69 3.73 2.52
N ASN A 88 7.00 4.83 2.83
CA ASN A 88 6.12 5.53 1.88
C ASN A 88 6.52 7.00 1.64
N ASP A 89 7.69 7.42 2.09
CA ASP A 89 8.31 8.69 1.73
C ASP A 89 9.86 8.60 1.72
N LEU A 90 10.51 9.47 0.94
CA LEU A 90 11.96 9.41 0.71
C LEU A 90 12.77 9.82 1.95
N GLY A 91 12.22 10.70 2.79
CA GLY A 91 12.91 11.20 3.98
C GLY A 91 13.07 10.11 5.03
N THR A 92 11.98 9.40 5.34
CA THR A 92 12.00 8.24 6.23
C THR A 92 12.83 7.10 5.65
N LEU A 93 12.80 6.89 4.33
CA LEU A 93 13.60 5.84 3.69
C LEU A 93 15.10 6.13 3.85
N ALA A 94 15.54 7.34 3.52
CA ALA A 94 16.94 7.75 3.65
C ALA A 94 17.42 7.69 5.11
N ALA A 95 16.57 8.08 6.06
CA ALA A 95 16.89 8.01 7.48
C ALA A 95 17.04 6.56 7.97
N LEU A 96 16.13 5.65 7.59
CA LEU A 96 16.22 4.23 7.94
C LEU A 96 17.42 3.54 7.28
N ALA A 97 17.72 3.88 6.03
CA ALA A 97 18.87 3.34 5.30
C ALA A 97 20.22 3.68 5.96
N ALA A 98 20.28 4.78 6.72
CA ALA A 98 21.47 5.18 7.46
C ALA A 98 21.64 4.46 8.82
N VAL A 99 20.65 3.67 9.24
CA VAL A 99 20.69 2.92 10.51
C VAL A 99 21.04 1.46 10.22
N ASP A 100 22.03 0.94 10.94
CA ASP A 100 22.37 -0.49 10.87
C ASP A 100 21.31 -1.34 11.60
N LEU A 101 20.52 -2.08 10.82
CA LEU A 101 19.46 -2.95 11.29
C LEU A 101 19.57 -4.31 10.56
N PRO A 102 20.44 -5.24 11.02
CA PRO A 102 20.82 -6.42 10.26
C PRO A 102 19.66 -7.38 9.95
N ASP A 103 18.62 -7.40 10.79
CA ASP A 103 17.42 -8.23 10.61
C ASP A 103 16.22 -7.45 10.04
N CYS A 104 16.44 -6.21 9.59
CA CYS A 104 15.40 -5.36 9.01
C CYS A 104 15.52 -5.30 7.49
N GLU A 105 14.45 -5.67 6.80
CA GLU A 105 14.37 -5.51 5.36
C GLU A 105 13.58 -4.26 5.00
N LEU A 106 14.18 -3.36 4.22
CA LEU A 106 13.49 -2.18 3.72
C LEU A 106 12.76 -2.48 2.40
N ALA A 107 11.48 -2.09 2.35
CA ALA A 107 10.64 -2.15 1.17
C ALA A 107 10.15 -0.75 0.77
N VAL A 108 10.14 -0.47 -0.53
CA VAL A 108 9.58 0.75 -1.10
C VAL A 108 8.07 0.57 -1.26
N GLY A 109 7.28 1.38 -0.55
CA GLY A 109 5.83 1.33 -0.55
C GLY A 109 5.18 2.09 -1.71
N LEU A 110 3.87 1.88 -1.86
CA LEU A 110 3.10 2.40 -2.99
C LEU A 110 3.03 3.93 -3.06
N ALA A 111 3.10 4.64 -1.92
CA ALA A 111 3.01 6.11 -1.88
C ALA A 111 4.31 6.85 -2.17
N LEU A 112 5.44 6.12 -2.30
CA LEU A 112 6.70 6.69 -2.79
C LEU A 112 6.69 7.00 -4.29
N LEU A 113 5.64 6.56 -4.99
CA LEU A 113 5.48 6.77 -6.41
C LEU A 113 4.78 8.10 -6.66
N PRO A 114 5.17 8.86 -7.69
CA PRO A 114 4.33 9.96 -8.16
C PRO A 114 2.95 9.41 -8.51
N GLY A 115 1.90 10.04 -7.96
CA GLY A 115 0.52 9.60 -8.17
C GLY A 115 0.20 9.49 -9.67
N ARG A 116 -0.66 8.53 -10.01
CA ARG A 116 -1.10 8.35 -11.40
C ARG A 116 -1.86 9.62 -11.82
N PRO A 117 -1.46 10.33 -12.89
CA PRO A 117 -2.33 11.36 -13.43
C PRO A 117 -3.61 10.67 -13.90
N HIS A 118 -4.70 10.89 -13.17
CA HIS A 118 -6.03 10.55 -13.65
C HIS A 118 -6.34 11.53 -14.78
N ASP A 119 -6.26 11.05 -16.02
CA ASP A 119 -6.90 11.70 -17.17
C ASP A 119 -6.27 13.03 -17.62
N ALA A 120 -4.95 13.06 -17.83
CA ALA A 120 -4.27 14.17 -18.51
C ALA A 120 -4.28 14.07 -20.06
N ALA A 121 -4.99 13.09 -20.62
CA ALA A 121 -5.05 12.86 -22.07
C ALA A 121 -6.32 13.46 -22.68
N GLU A 122 -6.22 13.95 -23.92
CA GLU A 122 -7.35 14.57 -24.65
C GLU A 122 -8.52 13.60 -24.92
N ASN A 123 -8.26 12.29 -24.92
CA ASN A 123 -9.26 11.25 -25.14
C ASN A 123 -9.56 10.50 -23.84
N PRO A 124 -10.84 10.22 -23.52
CA PRO A 124 -11.21 9.43 -22.35
C PRO A 124 -10.61 8.03 -22.49
N ARG A 125 -9.57 7.73 -21.70
CA ARG A 125 -8.96 6.40 -21.70
C ARG A 125 -9.82 5.45 -20.87
N SER A 126 -10.31 4.38 -21.50
CA SER A 126 -10.80 3.18 -20.81
C SER A 126 -9.66 2.50 -20.06
N VAL A 127 -9.93 1.90 -18.89
CA VAL A 127 -9.02 1.14 -18.01
C VAL A 127 -7.74 1.93 -17.64
N LEU A 128 -7.37 1.91 -16.36
CA LEU A 128 -6.16 2.59 -15.92
C LEU A 128 -4.92 2.01 -16.63
N GLU A 129 -4.15 2.85 -17.31
CA GLU A 129 -2.89 2.43 -17.92
C GLU A 129 -1.93 1.87 -16.86
N PRO A 130 -1.15 0.84 -17.18
CA PRO A 130 -0.08 0.36 -16.30
C PRO A 130 0.90 1.48 -15.91
N ILE A 131 1.31 1.54 -14.64
CA ILE A 131 2.52 2.28 -14.26
C ILE A 131 3.72 1.56 -14.87
N VAL A 132 4.59 2.30 -15.54
CA VAL A 132 5.89 1.80 -15.98
C VAL A 132 6.95 2.38 -15.05
N TYR A 133 7.69 1.50 -14.36
CA TYR A 133 8.79 1.95 -13.51
C TYR A 133 9.99 2.28 -14.38
N GLU A 134 10.46 3.52 -14.27
CA GLU A 134 11.66 3.97 -14.97
C GLU A 134 12.91 3.38 -14.32
N PRO A 135 13.86 2.81 -15.10
CA PRO A 135 15.11 2.28 -14.56
C PRO A 135 15.91 3.31 -13.76
N ALA A 136 15.88 4.58 -14.15
CA ALA A 136 16.57 5.65 -13.44
C ALA A 136 16.04 5.84 -12.01
N PHE A 137 14.71 5.87 -11.85
CA PHE A 137 14.05 5.96 -10.55
C PHE A 137 14.36 4.74 -9.67
N LEU A 138 14.35 3.53 -10.25
CA LEU A 138 14.72 2.32 -9.53
C LEU A 138 16.20 2.35 -9.09
N GLY A 139 17.11 2.84 -9.93
CA GLY A 139 18.52 3.00 -9.59
C GLY A 139 18.76 3.96 -8.42
N GLU A 140 18.01 5.07 -8.35
CA GLU A 140 18.06 6.00 -7.21
C GLU A 140 17.63 5.32 -5.91
N LEU A 141 16.56 4.53 -5.94
CA LEU A 141 16.08 3.78 -4.79
C LEU A 141 17.05 2.67 -4.36
N GLU A 142 17.68 1.98 -5.31
CA GLU A 142 18.67 0.94 -5.01
C GLU A 142 19.86 1.47 -4.21
N GLY A 143 20.25 2.73 -4.47
CA GLY A 143 21.31 3.44 -3.74
C GLY A 143 20.99 3.69 -2.27
N LEU A 144 19.72 3.63 -1.88
CA LEU A 144 19.27 3.72 -0.49
C LEU A 144 19.18 2.35 0.21
N GLY A 145 19.52 1.26 -0.48
CA GLY A 145 19.55 -0.09 0.08
C GLY A 145 18.30 -0.98 -0.06
N PRO A 146 17.05 -0.51 -0.26
CA PRO A 146 15.92 -1.44 -0.41
C PRO A 146 16.10 -2.33 -1.64
N ARG A 147 15.55 -3.54 -1.53
CA ARG A 147 15.51 -4.56 -2.61
C ARG A 147 14.10 -5.09 -2.86
N VAL A 148 13.13 -4.57 -2.12
CA VAL A 148 11.73 -4.93 -2.22
C VAL A 148 10.93 -3.72 -2.70
N LEU A 149 10.09 -3.93 -3.70
CA LEU A 149 9.24 -2.91 -4.28
C LEU A 149 7.79 -3.35 -4.20
N GLU A 150 6.96 -2.52 -3.59
CA GLU A 150 5.52 -2.66 -3.71
C GLU A 150 5.04 -2.01 -5.00
N ALA A 151 4.21 -2.76 -5.71
CA ALA A 151 3.66 -2.34 -6.99
C ALA A 151 2.16 -2.65 -7.03
N ASP A 152 1.41 -1.87 -7.80
CA ASP A 152 0.02 -2.20 -8.07
C ASP A 152 -0.08 -3.46 -8.99
N PRO A 153 -1.27 -4.03 -9.20
CA PRO A 153 -1.40 -5.28 -9.94
C PRO A 153 -1.01 -5.16 -11.42
N THR A 154 -1.10 -3.96 -12.00
CA THR A 154 -0.84 -3.69 -13.42
C THR A 154 0.56 -3.19 -13.72
N ALA A 155 1.28 -2.73 -12.69
CA ALA A 155 2.59 -2.13 -12.83
C ALA A 155 3.60 -2.99 -13.60
N VAL A 156 4.27 -2.39 -14.58
CA VAL A 156 5.38 -2.96 -15.34
C VAL A 156 6.68 -2.55 -14.67
N VAL A 157 7.39 -3.53 -14.12
CA VAL A 157 8.72 -3.35 -13.54
C VAL A 157 9.75 -3.98 -14.50
N PRO A 158 10.79 -3.26 -14.93
CA PRO A 158 11.83 -3.78 -15.82
C PRO A 158 12.45 -5.09 -15.30
N ARG A 159 12.63 -6.09 -16.18
CA ARG A 159 13.16 -7.43 -15.81
C ARG A 159 14.59 -7.42 -15.29
N GLU A 160 15.39 -6.43 -15.68
CA GLU A 160 16.79 -6.29 -15.28
C GLU A 160 16.93 -5.76 -13.85
N ALA A 161 15.82 -5.32 -13.24
CA ALA A 161 15.80 -4.80 -11.90
C ALA A 161 15.91 -5.97 -10.91
N HIS A 162 16.94 -5.99 -10.05
CA HIS A 162 17.18 -7.02 -9.02
C HIS A 162 16.17 -6.96 -7.85
N TRP A 163 14.96 -6.51 -8.14
CA TRP A 163 13.93 -6.19 -7.17
C TRP A 163 13.00 -7.37 -6.95
N ARG A 164 12.71 -7.63 -5.67
CA ARG A 164 11.62 -8.50 -5.26
C ARG A 164 10.33 -7.71 -5.26
N ILE A 165 9.41 -8.08 -6.15
CA ILE A 165 8.14 -7.34 -6.32
C ILE A 165 7.04 -7.95 -5.46
N ARG A 166 6.41 -7.11 -4.64
CA ARG A 166 5.19 -7.43 -3.86
C ARG A 166 4.01 -6.68 -4.47
N ARG A 167 3.03 -7.40 -5.01
CA ARG A 167 1.91 -6.79 -5.73
C ARG A 167 0.65 -6.65 -4.87
N LEU A 168 0.14 -5.44 -4.71
CA LEU A 168 -1.21 -5.24 -4.19
C LEU A 168 -2.22 -5.78 -5.21
N THR A 169 -3.12 -6.67 -4.80
CA THR A 169 -3.93 -7.43 -5.78
C THR A 169 -5.34 -6.90 -6.01
N ASP A 170 -5.89 -6.14 -5.07
CA ASP A 170 -7.33 -5.83 -5.06
C ASP A 170 -7.63 -4.34 -5.30
N ALA A 171 -6.61 -3.48 -5.25
CA ALA A 171 -6.76 -2.05 -5.44
C ALA A 171 -5.56 -1.44 -6.18
N VAL A 172 -5.82 -0.35 -6.90
CA VAL A 172 -4.81 0.49 -7.53
C VAL A 172 -4.81 1.84 -6.81
N PRO A 173 -3.76 2.22 -6.07
CA PRO A 173 -3.68 3.55 -5.49
C PRO A 173 -3.50 4.58 -6.61
N LEU A 174 -4.31 5.63 -6.57
CA LEU A 174 -4.29 6.71 -7.57
C LEU A 174 -3.63 7.97 -7.03
N ALA A 175 -3.97 8.34 -5.80
CA ALA A 175 -3.53 9.59 -5.20
C ALA A 175 -3.49 9.50 -3.68
N TRP A 176 -2.53 10.21 -3.09
CA TRP A 176 -2.40 10.41 -1.66
C TRP A 176 -2.59 11.89 -1.37
N ALA A 177 -3.63 12.21 -0.64
CA ALA A 177 -4.00 13.58 -0.36
C ALA A 177 -3.17 14.13 0.82
N ARG A 178 -2.57 15.29 0.59
CA ARG A 178 -1.91 16.09 1.64
C ARG A 178 -2.88 16.59 2.71
N SER A 179 -4.16 16.75 2.35
CA SER A 179 -5.26 17.06 3.27
C SER A 179 -6.24 15.88 3.29
N CYS A 180 -6.67 15.44 4.47
CA CYS A 180 -7.49 14.23 4.60
C CYS A 180 -8.92 14.46 4.07
N PRO A 181 -9.32 13.92 2.90
CA PRO A 181 -10.68 14.02 2.38
C PRO A 181 -11.72 13.45 3.34
N THR A 182 -11.41 12.35 4.04
CA THR A 182 -12.33 11.73 5.01
C THR A 182 -12.62 12.67 6.18
N ALA A 183 -11.59 13.24 6.81
CA ALA A 183 -11.77 14.19 7.91
C ALA A 183 -12.57 15.43 7.47
N ARG A 184 -12.28 15.95 6.27
CA ARG A 184 -13.02 17.08 5.69
C ARG A 184 -14.48 16.74 5.41
N HIS A 185 -14.75 15.57 4.84
CA HIS A 185 -16.11 15.11 4.52
C HIS A 185 -16.97 15.01 5.79
N HIS A 186 -16.43 14.40 6.84
CA HIS A 186 -17.13 14.23 8.12
C HIS A 186 -17.03 15.45 9.06
N ARG A 187 -16.32 16.52 8.66
CA ARG A 187 -16.05 17.70 9.50
C ARG A 187 -15.42 17.35 10.86
N LEU A 188 -14.53 16.36 10.87
CA LEU A 188 -13.87 15.88 12.08
C LEU A 188 -12.52 16.58 12.27
N PRO A 189 -12.12 16.89 13.52
CA PRO A 189 -10.73 17.24 13.81
C PRO A 189 -9.82 16.03 13.55
N LEU A 190 -8.54 16.28 13.26
CA LEU A 190 -7.55 15.23 12.99
C LEU A 190 -7.44 14.20 14.13
N THR A 191 -7.66 14.63 15.38
CA THR A 191 -7.63 13.76 16.56
C THR A 191 -8.81 12.78 16.63
N ALA A 192 -9.92 13.07 15.94
CA ALA A 192 -11.12 12.24 15.92
C ALA A 192 -11.34 11.53 14.58
N CYS A 193 -10.55 11.81 13.54
CA CYS A 193 -10.78 11.24 12.22
C CYS A 193 -10.45 9.75 12.13
N ARG A 194 -9.72 9.19 13.11
CA ARG A 194 -9.33 7.78 13.13
C ARG A 194 -10.55 6.86 13.00
N SER A 195 -11.65 7.12 13.69
CA SER A 195 -12.84 6.27 13.63
C SER A 195 -13.57 6.30 12.27
N ALA A 196 -13.38 7.36 11.47
CA ALA A 196 -14.03 7.49 10.17
C ALA A 196 -13.18 6.95 9.00
N CYS A 197 -11.86 6.90 9.16
CA CYS A 197 -10.93 6.52 8.10
C CYS A 197 -11.02 5.05 7.64
N ASP A 198 -11.71 4.17 8.39
CA ASP A 198 -11.93 2.77 7.99
C ASP A 198 -13.26 2.58 7.22
N THR A 199 -14.05 3.64 7.10
CA THR A 199 -15.30 3.62 6.33
C THR A 199 -15.01 4.08 4.91
N PRO A 200 -15.12 3.19 3.90
CA PRO A 200 -14.91 3.59 2.51
C PRO A 200 -15.91 4.65 2.09
N LEU A 201 -15.44 5.67 1.37
CA LEU A 201 -16.30 6.63 0.68
C LEU A 201 -16.20 6.41 -0.82
N ALA A 202 -17.31 6.04 -1.45
CA ALA A 202 -17.40 6.01 -2.90
C ALA A 202 -17.41 7.45 -3.43
N ILE A 203 -16.54 7.75 -4.39
CA ILE A 203 -16.47 9.06 -5.03
C ILE A 203 -16.51 8.91 -6.55
N SER A 204 -16.76 10.02 -7.24
CA SER A 204 -16.66 10.11 -8.70
C SER A 204 -15.97 11.41 -9.07
N ALA A 205 -15.16 11.38 -10.12
CA ALA A 205 -14.50 12.59 -10.60
C ALA A 205 -15.53 13.48 -11.31
N THR A 206 -15.62 14.73 -10.89
CA THR A 206 -16.53 15.72 -11.50
C THR A 206 -15.80 16.69 -12.42
N HIS A 207 -14.50 16.83 -12.23
CA HIS A 207 -13.62 17.73 -12.96
C HIS A 207 -12.30 17.02 -13.24
N ARG A 208 -11.61 17.45 -14.30
CA ARG A 208 -10.25 17.03 -14.63
C ARG A 208 -9.34 18.24 -14.78
N TRP A 209 -8.05 18.05 -14.53
CA TRP A 209 -7.05 19.08 -14.72
C TRP A 209 -6.48 18.97 -16.13
N GLN A 210 -6.70 19.99 -16.96
CA GLN A 210 -6.12 20.07 -18.29
C GLN A 210 -4.69 20.59 -18.18
N LEU A 211 -3.70 19.68 -18.14
CA LEU A 211 -2.28 20.06 -17.99
C LEU A 211 -1.81 21.01 -19.10
N GLY A 212 -2.24 20.81 -20.35
CA GLY A 212 -1.89 21.67 -21.49
C GLY A 212 -2.46 23.08 -21.41
N HIS A 213 -3.54 23.28 -20.64
CA HIS A 213 -4.24 24.57 -20.54
C HIS A 213 -4.24 25.16 -19.13
N GLY A 214 -3.64 24.48 -18.15
CA GLY A 214 -3.49 24.94 -16.77
C GLY A 214 -4.80 25.22 -16.02
N HIS A 215 -5.92 24.60 -16.39
CA HIS A 215 -7.21 24.84 -15.74
C HIS A 215 -7.99 23.56 -15.43
N LEU A 216 -8.96 23.69 -14.53
CA LEU A 216 -9.95 22.66 -14.23
C LEU A 216 -11.13 22.79 -15.18
N GLU A 217 -11.53 21.69 -15.81
CA GLU A 217 -12.75 21.63 -16.59
C GLU A 217 -13.70 20.54 -16.09
N PRO A 218 -15.03 20.70 -16.24
CA PRO A 218 -15.99 19.66 -15.89
C PRO A 218 -15.85 18.43 -16.79
N ILE A 219 -15.97 17.24 -16.21
CA ILE A 219 -16.09 16.00 -16.99
C ILE A 219 -17.52 15.89 -17.50
N ALA A 220 -17.69 15.68 -18.81
CA ALA A 220 -19.01 15.58 -19.42
C ALA A 220 -19.81 14.42 -18.79
N VAL A 221 -21.12 14.62 -18.63
CA VAL A 221 -22.00 13.62 -18.00
C VAL A 221 -21.97 12.30 -18.76
N ALA A 222 -21.86 12.36 -20.09
CA ALA A 222 -21.77 11.20 -20.97
C ALA A 222 -20.51 10.35 -20.71
N ASP A 223 -19.44 10.93 -20.18
CA ASP A 223 -18.17 10.24 -19.93
C ASP A 223 -18.12 9.59 -18.54
N ARG A 224 -19.02 9.98 -17.63
CA ARG A 224 -19.05 9.47 -16.24
C ARG A 224 -19.19 7.95 -16.12
N PRO A 225 -20.02 7.26 -16.93
CA PRO A 225 -20.11 5.80 -16.89
C PRO A 225 -18.81 5.08 -17.25
N HIS A 226 -17.87 5.75 -17.90
CA HIS A 226 -16.57 5.21 -18.28
C HIS A 226 -15.48 5.44 -17.21
N GLN A 227 -15.79 6.23 -16.17
CA GLN A 227 -14.86 6.43 -15.06
C GLN A 227 -14.72 5.13 -14.24
N PRO A 228 -13.49 4.76 -13.83
CA PRO A 228 -13.31 3.67 -12.88
C PRO A 228 -14.00 4.03 -11.56
N PRO A 229 -14.67 3.07 -10.89
CA PRO A 229 -15.16 3.28 -9.53
C PRO A 229 -14.01 3.68 -8.61
N LEU A 230 -14.20 4.78 -7.88
CA LEU A 230 -13.20 5.32 -6.97
C LEU A 230 -13.66 5.18 -5.53
N THR A 231 -12.75 4.74 -4.67
CA THR A 231 -12.99 4.58 -3.23
C THR A 231 -11.92 5.34 -2.46
N VAL A 232 -12.35 6.12 -1.48
CA VAL A 232 -11.46 6.79 -0.53
C VAL A 232 -11.40 5.98 0.76
N TYR A 233 -10.18 5.69 1.20
CA TYR A 233 -9.89 5.23 2.56
C TYR A 233 -8.92 6.22 3.21
N GLY A 234 -9.38 6.90 4.26
CA GLY A 234 -8.59 7.93 4.95
C GLY A 234 -8.17 9.06 4.02
N ASN A 235 -6.89 9.14 3.69
CA ASN A 235 -6.32 10.14 2.79
C ASN A 235 -5.79 9.59 1.46
N ALA A 236 -6.11 8.34 1.12
CA ALA A 236 -5.75 7.75 -0.15
C ALA A 236 -7.00 7.46 -1.00
N VAL A 237 -6.86 7.64 -2.31
CA VAL A 237 -7.87 7.31 -3.32
C VAL A 237 -7.41 6.07 -4.07
N TYR A 238 -8.31 5.11 -4.21
CA TYR A 238 -8.08 3.84 -4.89
C TYR A 238 -9.10 3.65 -6.00
N ALA A 239 -8.68 3.00 -7.07
CA ALA A 239 -9.58 2.35 -8.01
C ALA A 239 -9.58 0.85 -7.78
N THR A 240 -10.66 0.19 -8.19
CA THR A 240 -10.70 -1.28 -8.23
C THR A 240 -9.63 -1.81 -9.18
N ALA A 241 -8.88 -2.82 -8.73
CA ALA A 241 -7.93 -3.51 -9.59
C ALA A 241 -8.65 -4.23 -10.74
N PRO A 242 -8.09 -4.25 -11.97
CA PRO A 242 -8.58 -5.13 -13.02
C PRO A 242 -8.43 -6.60 -12.58
N ALA A 243 -9.35 -7.45 -13.04
CA ALA A 243 -9.37 -8.85 -12.64
C ALA A 243 -8.10 -9.60 -13.07
N ALA A 244 -7.57 -10.38 -12.14
CA ALA A 244 -6.39 -11.26 -12.18
C ALA A 244 -5.03 -10.58 -11.86
N PRO A 245 -4.38 -10.96 -10.74
CA PRO A 245 -2.96 -10.65 -10.56
C PRO A 245 -2.13 -11.39 -11.61
N ALA A 246 -0.97 -10.84 -11.95
CA ALA A 246 0.01 -11.56 -12.76
C ALA A 246 0.37 -12.90 -12.07
N PRO A 247 0.43 -14.02 -12.80
CA PRO A 247 0.77 -15.31 -12.21
C PRO A 247 2.22 -15.29 -11.69
N GLY A 248 2.40 -15.77 -10.45
CA GLY A 248 3.70 -15.88 -9.78
C GLY A 248 4.11 -14.65 -8.95
N GLY A 249 5.04 -14.84 -8.01
CA GLY A 249 5.59 -13.76 -7.17
C GLY A 249 5.00 -13.65 -5.75
N GLU A 250 5.23 -12.49 -5.13
CA GLU A 250 4.65 -12.12 -3.83
C GLU A 250 3.44 -11.21 -4.05
N VAL A 251 2.36 -11.50 -3.33
CA VAL A 251 1.09 -10.77 -3.42
C VAL A 251 0.68 -10.24 -2.06
N ILE A 252 0.08 -9.05 -2.05
CA ILE A 252 -0.49 -8.39 -0.89
C ILE A 252 -2.01 -8.38 -1.07
N VAL A 253 -2.70 -8.93 -0.08
CA VAL A 253 -4.15 -8.82 0.10
C VAL A 253 -4.39 -7.84 1.23
N ASP A 254 -4.98 -6.69 0.94
CA ASP A 254 -5.24 -5.69 1.95
C ASP A 254 -6.62 -5.88 2.57
N ALA A 255 -6.64 -6.23 3.86
CA ALA A 255 -7.85 -6.59 4.57
C ALA A 255 -8.88 -5.45 4.62
N ARG A 256 -8.48 -4.19 4.41
CA ARG A 256 -9.41 -3.05 4.37
C ARG A 256 -10.49 -3.21 3.29
N PHE A 257 -10.19 -3.89 2.20
CA PHE A 257 -11.11 -4.08 1.08
C PHE A 257 -11.98 -5.33 1.20
N HIS A 258 -11.80 -6.12 2.26
CA HIS A 258 -12.44 -7.42 2.41
C HIS A 258 -13.12 -7.58 3.77
N PRO A 259 -14.44 -7.83 3.80
CA PRO A 259 -15.09 -8.46 4.94
C PRO A 259 -14.39 -9.78 5.29
N ARG A 260 -14.57 -10.25 6.52
CA ARG A 260 -13.86 -11.43 7.04
C ARG A 260 -13.96 -12.68 6.16
N THR A 261 -15.17 -13.02 5.71
CA THR A 261 -15.39 -14.20 4.87
C THR A 261 -14.76 -14.03 3.49
N ALA A 262 -14.89 -12.85 2.88
CA ALA A 262 -14.28 -12.53 1.59
C ALA A 262 -12.75 -12.55 1.64
N LEU A 263 -12.14 -12.14 2.76
CA LEU A 263 -10.69 -12.18 2.94
C LEU A 263 -10.18 -13.63 2.91
N ALA A 264 -10.84 -14.52 3.66
CA ALA A 264 -10.47 -15.93 3.71
C ALA A 264 -10.63 -16.61 2.33
N GLU A 265 -11.75 -16.34 1.64
CA GLU A 265 -11.99 -16.84 0.28
C GLU A 265 -10.92 -16.33 -0.70
N ARG A 266 -10.56 -15.04 -0.62
CA ARG A 266 -9.54 -14.44 -1.48
C ARG A 266 -8.18 -15.09 -1.27
N VAL A 267 -7.76 -15.29 -0.03
CA VAL A 267 -6.50 -15.99 0.30
C VAL A 267 -6.54 -17.43 -0.23
N ALA A 268 -7.65 -18.15 -0.07
CA ALA A 268 -7.78 -19.52 -0.58
C ALA A 268 -7.67 -19.59 -2.11
N VAL A 269 -8.27 -18.64 -2.84
CA VAL A 269 -8.14 -18.53 -4.31
C VAL A 269 -6.68 -18.28 -4.73
N LEU A 270 -5.96 -17.40 -4.03
CA LEU A 270 -4.56 -17.12 -4.37
C LEU A 270 -3.65 -18.31 -4.10
N ARG A 271 -3.93 -19.07 -3.04
CA ARG A 271 -3.18 -20.30 -2.72
C ARG A 271 -3.40 -21.42 -3.72
N SER A 272 -4.61 -21.59 -4.25
CA SER A 272 -4.88 -22.62 -5.27
C SER A 272 -4.22 -22.32 -6.62
N GLN A 273 -3.84 -21.07 -6.86
CA GLN A 273 -3.11 -20.64 -8.06
C GLN A 273 -1.60 -20.89 -7.97
N GLN A 274 -1.09 -21.34 -6.82
CA GLN A 274 0.33 -21.68 -6.70
C GLN A 274 0.62 -22.91 -7.59
N PRO A 275 1.54 -22.79 -8.57
CA PRO A 275 1.90 -23.94 -9.38
C PRO A 275 2.40 -25.04 -8.45
N VAL A 276 1.82 -26.24 -8.60
CA VAL A 276 2.33 -27.44 -7.96
C VAL A 276 3.70 -27.68 -8.56
N THR A 277 4.75 -27.23 -7.88
CA THR A 277 6.10 -27.64 -8.21
C THR A 277 6.14 -29.14 -7.99
N ALA A 278 6.11 -29.92 -9.06
CA ALA A 278 6.35 -31.35 -9.00
C ALA A 278 7.72 -31.53 -8.32
N SER A 279 7.72 -32.11 -7.11
CA SER A 279 8.97 -32.48 -6.45
C SER A 279 9.76 -33.42 -7.37
N PRO A 280 11.07 -33.19 -7.57
CA PRO A 280 11.93 -34.16 -8.25
C PRO A 280 12.01 -35.48 -7.50
#